data_AF-A0A183FJG4-F1
#
_entry.id   AF-A0A183FJG4-F1
#
_cell.length_a   1.000
_cell.length_b   1.000
_cell.length_c   1.000
_cell.angle_alpha   90.00
_cell.angle_beta   90.00
_cell.angle_gamma   90.00
#
_symmetry.space_group_name_H-M   'P 1'
#
loop_
_entity.id
_entity.type
_entity.pdbx_description
1 polymer ?
#
loop_
_entity_poly.entity_id
_entity_poly.type
_entity_poly.pdbx_seq_one_letter_code
_entity_poly.pdbx_strand_id
1 'polypeptide(L)'
;FTVYYCAQFSARLLQATPRSIVPDKETLQKASVRPAVLSEYISQDLHDEDKFKLESLVTVSDMFNARLHLGHKIGTLNNNMKWALYGERLGVCVFDLDIARTHLIRALNFIGHIAMRGGMILFITTNRETMFSVEKVAEECGQYSHVRRWQDGTLTNTRQLFGANIRLPDAIIFMNTLTSVSENHPAIIEAAKMTIPTVGVVDSNSDPAYLTYLVPANDDSPQSVEYLLRYVGFSCFDTFFHR
;
A
#
# COMPACT_ATOMS: atom_id res chain seq x y z
N PHE A 1 62.63 -22.93 6.55
CA PHE A 1 62.42 -23.12 8.00
C PHE A 1 61.04 -23.73 8.21
N THR A 2 61.04 -25.00 8.59
CA THR A 2 59.98 -25.81 9.23
C THR A 2 59.33 -24.99 10.37
N VAL A 3 58.04 -25.12 10.74
CA VAL A 3 57.45 -26.28 11.44
C VAL A 3 55.92 -26.36 11.27
N TYR A 4 55.45 -27.61 11.13
CA TYR A 4 54.09 -28.14 11.23
C TYR A 4 53.44 -27.90 12.61
N TYR A 5 52.09 -27.91 12.67
CA TYR A 5 51.42 -28.84 13.60
C TYR A 5 50.03 -29.23 13.11
N CYS A 6 49.80 -30.54 13.16
CA CYS A 6 48.59 -31.28 12.84
C CYS A 6 47.73 -31.41 14.10
N ALA A 7 46.41 -31.30 13.95
CA ALA A 7 45.48 -31.92 14.90
C ALA A 7 44.31 -32.50 14.12
N GLN A 8 44.33 -33.82 13.94
CA GLN A 8 43.14 -34.64 13.71
C GLN A 8 42.25 -34.55 14.96
N PHE A 9 40.92 -34.57 14.81
CA PHE A 9 40.09 -35.63 15.42
C PHE A 9 38.60 -35.54 15.00
N SER A 10 38.10 -36.72 14.63
CA SER A 10 36.72 -37.23 14.72
C SER A 10 35.61 -36.65 13.82
N ALA A 11 35.31 -37.42 12.77
CA ALA A 11 33.99 -37.47 12.18
C ALA A 11 32.99 -38.08 13.18
N ARG A 12 32.05 -37.27 13.69
CA ARG A 12 30.78 -37.75 14.24
C ARG A 12 29.69 -37.48 13.21
N LEU A 13 29.22 -38.57 12.60
CA LEU A 13 27.91 -38.64 11.95
C LEU A 13 26.84 -38.25 12.97
N LEU A 14 26.36 -37.01 12.92
CA LEU A 14 25.12 -36.64 13.57
C LEU A 14 23.98 -37.14 12.68
N GLN A 15 23.26 -38.13 13.20
CA GLN A 15 22.02 -38.64 12.63
C GLN A 15 21.07 -37.46 12.40
N ALA A 16 20.73 -37.20 11.12
CA ALA A 16 19.73 -36.21 10.77
C ALA A 16 18.35 -36.75 11.14
N THR A 17 17.78 -36.23 12.24
CA THR A 17 16.36 -36.40 12.53
C THR A 17 15.55 -35.66 11.46
N PRO A 18 14.41 -36.21 10.99
CA PRO A 18 13.60 -35.56 9.97
C PRO A 18 13.12 -34.22 10.52
N ARG A 19 13.63 -33.13 9.97
CA ARG A 19 13.18 -31.78 10.31
C ARG A 19 11.72 -31.66 9.90
N SER A 20 10.84 -31.37 10.84
CA SER A 20 9.52 -30.86 10.52
C SER A 20 9.70 -29.62 9.65
N ILE A 21 9.00 -29.58 8.52
CA ILE A 21 9.05 -28.46 7.55
C ILE A 21 8.55 -27.16 8.20
N VAL A 22 7.79 -27.28 9.29
CA VAL A 22 7.34 -26.15 10.10
C VAL A 22 8.43 -25.79 11.11
N PRO A 23 9.01 -24.58 11.05
CA PRO A 23 9.99 -24.12 12.02
C PRO A 23 9.36 -23.94 13.40
N ASP A 24 10.11 -24.28 14.45
CA ASP A 24 9.68 -24.16 15.84
C ASP A 24 9.23 -22.75 16.22
N LYS A 25 8.29 -22.66 17.16
CA LYS A 25 7.69 -21.40 17.62
C LYS A 25 8.73 -20.39 18.15
N GLU A 26 9.80 -20.89 18.77
CA GLU A 26 10.95 -20.06 19.20
C GLU A 26 11.77 -19.53 18.02
N THR A 27 11.90 -20.32 16.95
CA THR A 27 12.59 -19.90 15.73
C THR A 27 11.78 -18.86 14.99
N LEU A 28 10.45 -18.99 14.98
CA LEU A 28 9.54 -17.97 14.47
C LEU A 28 9.59 -16.68 15.30
N GLN A 29 9.69 -16.78 16.63
CA GLN A 29 9.88 -15.61 17.51
C GLN A 29 11.24 -14.94 17.33
N LYS A 30 12.31 -15.69 17.07
CA LYS A 30 13.64 -15.16 16.75
C LYS A 30 13.72 -14.58 15.33
N ALA A 31 12.97 -15.14 14.39
CA ALA A 31 12.87 -14.65 13.01
C ALA A 31 11.96 -13.41 12.90
N SER A 32 10.94 -13.30 13.75
CA SER A 32 10.26 -12.04 14.03
C SER A 32 11.15 -11.19 14.93
N VAL A 33 12.25 -10.70 14.37
CA VAL A 33 13.05 -9.65 15.01
C VAL A 33 12.12 -8.45 15.18
N ARG A 34 11.40 -8.37 16.30
CA ARG A 34 11.14 -7.08 16.93
C ARG A 34 12.51 -6.64 17.38
N PRO A 35 13.16 -5.69 16.70
CA PRO A 35 14.50 -5.30 17.08
C PRO A 35 14.35 -4.61 18.43
N ALA A 36 14.66 -5.33 19.52
CA ALA A 36 14.65 -4.75 20.86
C ALA A 36 15.56 -3.50 20.92
N VAL A 37 16.60 -3.48 20.08
CA VAL A 37 17.50 -2.33 19.85
C VAL A 37 16.79 -1.09 19.30
N LEU A 38 15.73 -1.27 18.51
CA LEU A 38 14.95 -0.15 17.94
C LEU A 38 13.80 0.28 18.84
N SER A 39 13.47 -0.47 19.90
CA SER A 39 12.33 -0.17 20.78
C SER A 39 12.41 1.20 21.45
N GLU A 40 13.62 1.64 21.81
CA GLU A 40 13.87 2.98 22.36
C GLU A 40 13.66 4.11 21.32
N TYR A 41 13.68 3.78 20.03
CA TYR A 41 13.51 4.71 18.90
C TYR A 41 12.12 4.60 18.25
N ILE A 42 11.28 3.67 18.69
CA ILE A 42 9.88 3.60 18.26
C ILE A 42 9.17 4.77 18.92
N SER A 43 8.69 5.71 18.10
CA SER A 43 7.88 6.83 18.59
C SER A 43 6.72 6.28 19.43
N GLN A 44 6.45 6.92 20.58
CA GLN A 44 5.30 6.60 21.42
C GLN A 44 3.98 6.65 20.63
N ASP A 45 3.95 7.45 19.56
CA ASP A 45 2.83 7.56 18.64
C ASP A 45 2.42 6.26 17.95
N LEU A 46 3.33 5.29 17.83
CA LEU A 46 3.06 3.98 17.22
C LEU A 46 2.44 2.98 18.20
N HIS A 47 2.29 3.33 19.47
CA HIS A 47 1.60 2.48 20.45
C HIS A 47 0.09 2.66 20.44
N ASP A 48 -0.40 3.77 19.88
CA ASP A 48 -1.82 4.03 19.70
C ASP A 48 -2.27 3.51 18.32
N GLU A 49 -3.17 2.54 18.30
CA GLU A 49 -3.68 1.91 17.07
C GLU A 49 -4.52 2.88 16.22
N ASP A 50 -5.25 3.81 16.85
CA ASP A 50 -6.10 4.80 16.16
C ASP A 50 -5.78 6.23 16.62
N LYS A 51 -4.50 6.60 16.52
CA LYS A 51 -4.02 7.95 16.87
C LYS A 51 -4.83 9.08 16.20
N PHE A 52 -5.26 8.85 14.96
CA PHE A 52 -5.96 9.85 14.14
C PHE A 52 -7.50 9.76 14.26
N LYS A 53 -8.03 8.88 15.12
CA LYS A 53 -9.48 8.69 15.37
C LYS A 53 -10.29 8.39 14.11
N LEU A 54 -9.68 7.67 13.17
CA LEU A 54 -10.21 7.38 11.84
C LEU A 54 -11.44 6.46 11.89
N GLU A 55 -11.55 5.61 12.91
CA GLU A 55 -12.70 4.71 13.05
C GLU A 55 -14.02 5.49 13.18
N SER A 56 -13.99 6.61 13.92
CA SER A 56 -15.17 7.45 14.12
C SER A 56 -15.53 8.28 12.89
N LEU A 57 -14.55 8.55 12.03
CA LEU A 57 -14.70 9.40 10.86
C LEU A 57 -15.27 8.63 9.66
N VAL A 58 -14.83 7.38 9.45
CA VAL A 58 -15.25 6.56 8.32
C VAL A 58 -16.44 5.70 8.72
N THR A 59 -17.65 6.06 8.29
CA THR A 59 -18.87 5.26 8.52
C THR A 59 -19.28 4.45 7.28
N VAL A 60 -19.80 3.24 7.50
CA VAL A 60 -20.30 2.37 6.42
C VAL A 60 -21.46 3.04 5.66
N SER A 61 -22.30 3.80 6.37
CA SER A 61 -23.40 4.55 5.75
C SER A 61 -22.89 5.58 4.74
N ASP A 62 -21.82 6.30 5.07
CA ASP A 62 -21.26 7.30 4.16
C ASP A 62 -20.57 6.64 2.96
N MET A 63 -19.87 5.52 3.19
CA MET A 63 -19.27 4.72 2.10
C MET A 63 -20.35 4.19 1.14
N PHE A 64 -21.50 3.76 1.66
CA PHE A 64 -22.63 3.32 0.85
C PHE A 64 -23.19 4.47 0.01
N ASN A 65 -23.43 5.63 0.65
CA ASN A 65 -23.95 6.83 -0.01
C ASN A 65 -22.99 7.36 -1.10
N ALA A 66 -21.68 7.23 -0.89
CA ALA A 66 -20.63 7.58 -1.86
C ALA A 66 -20.42 6.52 -2.95
N ARG A 67 -21.20 5.42 -2.96
CA ARG A 67 -21.18 4.37 -3.98
C ARG A 67 -19.88 3.55 -4.06
N LEU A 68 -19.16 3.42 -2.94
CA LEU A 68 -17.93 2.61 -2.87
C LEU A 68 -18.20 1.12 -3.10
N HIS A 69 -19.42 0.65 -2.84
CA HIS A 69 -19.82 -0.76 -2.92
C HIS A 69 -19.99 -1.28 -4.35
N LEU A 70 -20.03 -0.41 -5.36
CA LEU A 70 -20.26 -0.81 -6.74
C LEU A 70 -18.95 -1.27 -7.39
N GLY A 71 -18.93 -2.47 -7.96
CA GLY A 71 -17.86 -2.93 -8.84
C GLY A 71 -18.31 -3.05 -10.30
N HIS A 72 -17.45 -3.63 -11.11
CA HIS A 72 -17.70 -3.93 -12.51
C HIS A 72 -18.57 -5.18 -12.72
N LYS A 73 -18.84 -5.52 -13.98
CA LYS A 73 -19.55 -6.74 -14.35
C LYS A 73 -18.75 -8.00 -14.00
N ILE A 74 -19.44 -9.07 -13.65
CA ILE A 74 -18.82 -10.37 -13.32
C ILE A 74 -17.90 -10.91 -14.43
N GLY A 75 -18.16 -10.55 -15.69
CA GLY A 75 -17.33 -10.94 -16.83
C GLY A 75 -15.92 -10.32 -16.85
N THR A 76 -15.71 -9.20 -16.16
CA THR A 76 -14.40 -8.54 -16.04
C THR A 76 -13.76 -8.76 -14.66
N LEU A 77 -14.37 -9.60 -13.81
CA LEU A 77 -13.88 -9.87 -12.46
C LEU A 77 -12.49 -10.52 -12.50
N ASN A 78 -11.55 -9.94 -11.77
CA ASN A 78 -10.28 -10.58 -11.47
C ASN A 78 -10.47 -11.60 -10.32
N ASN A 79 -9.95 -12.82 -10.50
CA ASN A 79 -10.00 -13.86 -9.47
C ASN A 79 -9.34 -13.44 -8.16
N ASN A 80 -8.30 -12.61 -8.22
CA ASN A 80 -7.59 -12.11 -7.06
C ASN A 80 -8.40 -11.09 -6.24
N MET A 81 -9.53 -10.59 -6.74
CA MET A 81 -10.40 -9.64 -6.04
C MET A 81 -11.57 -10.27 -5.31
N LYS A 82 -11.78 -11.59 -5.45
CA LYS A 82 -12.92 -12.32 -4.85
C LYS A 82 -13.01 -12.19 -3.33
N TRP A 83 -11.90 -11.97 -2.64
CA TRP A 83 -11.86 -11.83 -1.17
C TRP A 83 -12.56 -10.57 -0.65
N ALA A 84 -12.69 -9.53 -1.49
CA ALA A 84 -13.28 -8.25 -1.09
C ALA A 84 -14.77 -8.12 -1.49
N LEU A 85 -15.31 -9.08 -2.23
CA LEU A 85 -16.67 -9.02 -2.75
C LEU A 85 -17.66 -9.60 -1.75
N TYR A 86 -18.76 -8.88 -1.52
CA TYR A 86 -19.93 -9.37 -0.80
C TYR A 86 -20.76 -10.33 -1.66
N GLY A 87 -20.90 -10.02 -2.96
CA GLY A 87 -21.66 -10.85 -3.89
C GLY A 87 -21.89 -10.20 -5.25
N GLU A 88 -22.92 -10.66 -5.94
CA GLU A 88 -23.32 -10.17 -7.26
C GLU A 88 -24.81 -9.78 -7.28
N ARG A 89 -25.13 -8.65 -7.91
CA ARG A 89 -26.50 -8.23 -8.19
C ARG A 89 -26.66 -7.92 -9.68
N LEU A 90 -27.50 -8.69 -10.37
CA LEU A 90 -27.80 -8.50 -11.81
C LEU A 90 -26.53 -8.42 -12.69
N GLY A 91 -25.57 -9.33 -12.47
CA GLY A 91 -24.30 -9.34 -13.20
C GLY A 91 -23.27 -8.32 -12.74
N VAL A 92 -23.55 -7.49 -11.73
CA VAL A 92 -22.65 -6.46 -11.20
C VAL A 92 -22.07 -6.94 -9.86
N CYS A 93 -20.74 -6.83 -9.70
CA CYS A 93 -20.07 -7.16 -8.45
C CYS A 93 -20.39 -6.12 -7.37
N VAL A 94 -20.56 -6.57 -6.13
CA VAL A 94 -20.81 -5.72 -4.98
C VAL A 94 -19.73 -5.97 -3.94
N PHE A 95 -19.03 -4.91 -3.52
CA PHE A 95 -18.01 -4.98 -2.48
C PHE A 95 -18.61 -5.10 -1.08
N ASP A 96 -17.90 -5.81 -0.21
CA ASP A 96 -18.17 -5.83 1.22
C ASP A 96 -17.60 -4.55 1.85
N LEU A 97 -18.49 -3.68 2.32
CA LEU A 97 -18.10 -2.40 2.90
C LEU A 97 -17.44 -2.53 4.27
N ASP A 98 -17.66 -3.61 5.01
CA ASP A 98 -17.00 -3.82 6.30
C ASP A 98 -15.51 -4.16 6.10
N ILE A 99 -15.24 -5.00 5.09
CA ILE A 99 -13.87 -5.29 4.63
C ILE A 99 -13.24 -4.01 4.08
N ALA A 100 -13.94 -3.31 3.18
CA ALA A 100 -13.43 -2.07 2.58
C ALA A 100 -13.10 -1.01 3.63
N ARG A 101 -13.97 -0.84 4.64
CA ARG A 101 -13.76 0.13 5.74
C ARG A 101 -12.50 -0.20 6.53
N THR A 102 -12.33 -1.46 6.92
CA THR A 102 -11.15 -1.92 7.67
C THR A 102 -9.87 -1.65 6.91
N HIS A 103 -9.89 -1.93 5.61
CA HIS A 103 -8.77 -1.71 4.70
C HIS A 103 -8.45 -0.22 4.48
N LEU A 104 -9.49 0.59 4.31
CA LEU A 104 -9.37 2.05 4.19
C LEU A 104 -8.74 2.66 5.45
N ILE A 105 -9.24 2.32 6.64
CA ILE A 105 -8.70 2.84 7.91
C ILE A 105 -7.22 2.51 8.06
N ARG A 106 -6.81 1.28 7.74
CA ARG A 106 -5.40 0.86 7.80
C ARG A 106 -4.52 1.65 6.83
N ALA A 107 -5.02 1.90 5.62
CA ALA A 107 -4.31 2.70 4.62
C ALA A 107 -4.17 4.18 5.05
N LEU A 108 -5.25 4.77 5.58
CA LEU A 108 -5.26 6.15 6.07
C LEU A 108 -4.33 6.33 7.28
N ASN A 109 -4.33 5.38 8.22
CA ASN A 109 -3.43 5.40 9.37
C ASN A 109 -1.95 5.35 8.93
N PHE A 110 -1.63 4.49 7.97
CA PHE A 110 -0.31 4.41 7.38
C PHE A 110 0.12 5.72 6.71
N ILE A 111 -0.77 6.32 5.90
CA ILE A 111 -0.54 7.61 5.24
C ILE A 111 -0.31 8.73 6.28
N GLY A 112 -1.14 8.79 7.32
CA GLY A 112 -1.02 9.76 8.40
C GLY A 112 0.33 9.68 9.11
N HIS A 113 0.81 8.47 9.40
CA HIS A 113 2.14 8.29 10.02
C HIS A 113 3.30 8.72 9.10
N ILE A 114 3.20 8.53 7.79
CA ILE A 114 4.22 9.01 6.83
C ILE A 114 4.22 10.53 6.76
N ALA A 115 3.03 11.14 6.64
CA ALA A 115 2.87 12.59 6.58
C ALA A 115 3.40 13.26 7.86
N MET A 116 3.08 12.71 9.05
CA MET A 116 3.59 13.19 10.34
C MET A 116 5.13 13.21 10.42
N ARG A 117 5.77 12.20 9.81
CA ARG A 117 7.24 12.08 9.72
C ARG A 117 7.86 12.98 8.64
N GLY A 118 7.07 13.72 7.88
CA GLY A 118 7.53 14.54 6.75
C GLY A 118 8.02 13.69 5.56
N GLY A 119 7.43 12.50 5.39
CA GLY A 119 7.68 11.67 4.21
C GLY A 119 7.01 12.23 2.96
N MET A 120 7.59 11.94 1.80
CA MET A 120 7.05 12.38 0.51
C MET A 120 6.04 11.37 -0.02
N ILE A 121 4.82 11.83 -0.28
CA ILE A 121 3.75 11.00 -0.82
C ILE A 121 3.51 11.40 -2.27
N LEU A 122 3.46 10.40 -3.15
CA LEU A 122 3.15 10.58 -4.57
C LEU A 122 1.78 10.00 -4.89
N PHE A 123 0.85 10.85 -5.32
CA PHE A 123 -0.46 10.46 -5.82
C PHE A 123 -0.37 10.08 -7.29
N ILE A 124 -0.92 8.95 -7.68
CA ILE A 124 -0.97 8.49 -9.06
C ILE A 124 -2.42 8.23 -9.44
N THR A 125 -2.82 8.77 -10.58
CA THR A 125 -4.07 8.41 -11.25
C THR A 125 -3.88 8.44 -12.76
N THR A 126 -4.62 7.58 -13.47
CA THR A 126 -4.74 7.62 -14.93
C THR A 126 -6.15 7.89 -15.39
N ASN A 127 -7.11 8.00 -14.47
CA ASN A 127 -8.48 8.35 -14.80
C ASN A 127 -8.58 9.85 -15.09
N ARG A 128 -8.91 10.18 -16.35
CA ARG A 128 -8.98 11.56 -16.85
C ARG A 128 -10.06 12.40 -16.18
N GLU A 129 -11.15 11.77 -15.73
CA GLU A 129 -12.25 12.49 -15.09
C GLU A 129 -11.84 13.01 -13.72
N THR A 130 -11.03 12.22 -13.00
CA THR A 130 -10.63 12.51 -11.61
C THR A 130 -9.29 13.22 -11.49
N MET A 131 -8.53 13.30 -12.59
CA MET A 131 -7.15 13.79 -12.57
C MET A 131 -7.00 15.17 -11.95
N PHE A 132 -7.93 16.09 -12.25
CA PHE A 132 -7.91 17.45 -11.75
C PHE A 132 -8.14 17.48 -10.23
N SER A 133 -9.07 16.67 -9.73
CA SER A 133 -9.35 16.56 -8.29
C SER A 133 -8.17 15.98 -7.53
N VAL A 134 -7.50 14.96 -8.09
CA VAL A 134 -6.30 14.36 -7.48
C VAL A 134 -5.15 15.36 -7.41
N GLU A 135 -4.89 16.08 -8.51
CA GLU A 135 -3.84 17.10 -8.59
C GLU A 135 -4.09 18.23 -7.58
N LYS A 136 -5.33 18.73 -7.51
CA LYS A 136 -5.75 19.76 -6.55
C LYS A 136 -5.56 19.33 -5.09
N VAL A 137 -5.98 18.12 -4.73
CA VAL A 137 -5.85 17.62 -3.36
C VAL A 137 -4.38 17.39 -3.00
N ALA A 138 -3.56 16.90 -3.93
CA ALA A 138 -2.13 16.76 -3.70
C ALA A 138 -1.47 18.13 -3.45
N GLU A 139 -1.82 19.14 -4.25
CA GLU A 139 -1.34 20.52 -4.08
C GLU A 139 -1.78 21.12 -2.73
N GLU A 140 -3.05 20.97 -2.36
CA GLU A 140 -3.59 21.42 -1.07
C GLU A 140 -2.90 20.76 0.13
N CYS A 141 -2.50 19.49 0.00
CA CYS A 141 -1.76 18.74 1.03
C CYS A 141 -0.24 19.03 1.04
N GLY A 142 0.28 19.80 0.08
CA GLY A 142 1.72 20.00 -0.09
C GLY A 142 2.47 18.72 -0.52
N GLN A 143 1.78 17.79 -1.17
CA GLN A 143 2.31 16.52 -1.67
C GLN A 143 2.41 16.53 -3.20
N TYR A 144 2.95 15.45 -3.77
CA TYR A 144 3.20 15.38 -5.21
C TYR A 144 2.16 14.53 -5.91
N SER A 145 1.85 14.84 -7.17
CA SER A 145 0.98 14.01 -8.01
C SER A 145 1.58 13.75 -9.39
N HIS A 146 1.35 12.56 -9.92
CA HIS A 146 1.63 12.19 -11.30
C HIS A 146 0.36 11.68 -11.97
N VAL A 147 -0.29 12.55 -12.74
CA VAL A 147 -1.59 12.28 -13.38
C VAL A 147 -1.52 12.09 -14.90
N ARG A 148 -0.33 12.28 -15.48
CA ARG A 148 -0.09 12.14 -16.93
C ARG A 148 0.37 10.72 -17.25
N ARG A 149 0.61 10.46 -18.54
CA ARG A 149 1.14 9.18 -19.00
C ARG A 149 2.45 8.88 -18.27
N TRP A 150 2.50 7.75 -17.58
CA TRP A 150 3.69 7.27 -16.91
C TRP A 150 4.79 6.95 -17.93
N GLN A 151 6.01 7.41 -17.65
CA GLN A 151 7.18 7.01 -18.40
C GLN A 151 7.87 5.87 -17.65
N ASP A 152 8.05 4.74 -18.31
CA ASP A 152 8.70 3.58 -17.71
C ASP A 152 10.13 3.94 -17.28
N GLY A 153 10.50 3.50 -16.08
CA GLY A 153 11.79 3.81 -15.49
C GLY A 153 11.79 5.08 -14.64
N THR A 154 10.65 5.73 -14.42
CA THR A 154 10.55 6.95 -13.59
C THR A 154 11.08 6.71 -12.17
N LEU A 155 10.85 5.53 -11.58
CA LEU A 155 11.37 5.22 -10.23
C LEU A 155 12.69 4.44 -10.28
N THR A 156 12.88 3.59 -11.30
CA THR A 156 14.05 2.69 -11.37
C THR A 156 15.27 3.30 -12.06
N ASN A 157 15.08 4.25 -12.98
CA ASN A 157 16.13 4.87 -13.80
C ASN A 157 16.22 6.39 -13.60
N THR A 158 16.10 6.84 -12.35
CA THR A 158 16.10 8.26 -11.98
C THR A 158 17.36 9.01 -12.44
N ARG A 159 18.54 8.38 -12.34
CA ARG A 159 19.81 9.02 -12.72
C ARG A 159 19.85 9.42 -14.20
N GLN A 160 19.33 8.58 -15.09
CA GLN A 160 19.34 8.86 -16.52
C GLN A 160 18.22 9.84 -16.91
N LEU A 161 17.04 9.71 -16.31
CA LEU A 161 15.89 10.55 -16.62
C LEU A 161 16.06 11.99 -16.11
N PHE A 162 16.55 12.14 -14.89
CA PHE A 162 16.63 13.46 -14.24
C PHE A 162 18.05 14.03 -14.17
N GLY A 163 19.09 13.25 -14.53
CA GLY A 163 20.47 13.70 -14.54
C GLY A 163 21.09 13.92 -13.15
N ALA A 164 20.39 13.59 -12.07
CA ALA A 164 20.85 13.76 -10.69
C ALA A 164 20.34 12.63 -9.79
N ASN A 165 20.97 12.46 -8.63
CA ASN A 165 20.43 11.63 -7.56
C ASN A 165 19.27 12.39 -6.90
N ILE A 166 18.06 11.88 -7.08
CA ILE A 166 16.83 12.47 -6.53
C ILE A 166 16.33 11.61 -5.37
N ARG A 167 15.72 12.26 -4.38
CA ARG A 167 14.98 11.56 -3.32
C ARG A 167 13.67 11.01 -3.91
N LEU A 168 13.50 9.69 -3.81
CA LEU A 168 12.27 9.02 -4.23
C LEU A 168 11.13 9.24 -3.22
N PRO A 169 9.86 9.08 -3.64
CA PRO A 169 8.73 9.12 -2.71
C PRO A 169 8.85 8.00 -1.68
N ASP A 170 8.48 8.32 -0.44
CA ASP A 170 8.47 7.38 0.68
C ASP A 170 7.20 6.51 0.66
N ALA A 171 6.14 6.96 0.00
CA ALA A 171 4.96 6.17 -0.31
C ALA A 171 4.26 6.64 -1.59
N ILE A 172 3.53 5.72 -2.22
CA ILE A 172 2.74 6.00 -3.42
C ILE A 172 1.29 5.62 -3.17
N ILE A 173 0.37 6.50 -3.58
CA ILE A 173 -1.08 6.27 -3.51
C ILE A 173 -1.62 6.17 -4.93
N PHE A 174 -2.16 5.01 -5.29
CA PHE A 174 -2.88 4.80 -6.54
C PHE A 174 -4.38 5.02 -6.30
N MET A 175 -4.94 6.07 -6.91
CA MET A 175 -6.38 6.30 -6.90
C MET A 175 -7.14 5.37 -7.84
N ASN A 176 -6.43 4.83 -8.83
CA ASN A 176 -6.86 3.75 -9.70
C ASN A 176 -5.61 2.97 -10.12
N THR A 177 -5.71 1.64 -10.21
CA THR A 177 -4.54 0.77 -10.43
C THR A 177 -4.36 0.33 -11.88
N LEU A 178 -5.40 0.50 -12.69
CA LEU A 178 -5.39 0.20 -14.12
C LEU A 178 -5.16 1.46 -14.96
N THR A 179 -4.39 1.32 -16.03
CA THR A 179 -4.20 2.36 -17.05
C THR A 179 -5.43 2.51 -17.94
N SER A 180 -5.44 3.52 -18.82
CA SER A 180 -6.54 3.74 -19.78
C SER A 180 -6.77 2.59 -20.78
N VAL A 181 -5.85 1.62 -20.86
CA VAL A 181 -5.98 0.41 -21.69
C VAL A 181 -6.28 -0.84 -20.85
N SER A 182 -6.70 -0.66 -19.59
CA SER A 182 -7.06 -1.74 -18.66
C SER A 182 -5.89 -2.69 -18.32
N GLU A 183 -4.66 -2.20 -18.39
CA GLU A 183 -3.46 -2.92 -17.92
C GLU A 183 -3.00 -2.36 -16.58
N ASN A 184 -2.37 -3.18 -15.74
CA ASN A 184 -1.79 -2.75 -14.47
C ASN A 184 -0.80 -1.60 -14.65
N HIS A 185 -0.89 -0.58 -13.80
CA HIS A 185 -0.02 0.58 -13.87
C HIS A 185 1.47 0.18 -13.67
N PRO A 186 2.40 0.54 -14.58
CA PRO A 186 3.81 0.13 -14.49
C PRO A 186 4.49 0.54 -13.19
N ALA A 187 4.11 1.69 -12.64
CA ALA A 187 4.61 2.18 -11.35
C ALA A 187 4.39 1.20 -10.18
N ILE A 188 3.41 0.29 -10.22
CA ILE A 188 3.18 -0.70 -9.16
C ILE A 188 4.40 -1.63 -9.06
N ILE A 189 4.86 -2.16 -10.20
CA ILE A 189 6.01 -3.06 -10.26
C ILE A 189 7.29 -2.28 -9.97
N GLU A 190 7.42 -1.06 -10.48
CA GLU A 190 8.58 -0.22 -10.17
C GLU A 190 8.68 0.11 -8.67
N ALA A 191 7.56 0.48 -8.03
CA ALA A 191 7.51 0.74 -6.59
C ALA A 191 7.91 -0.50 -5.78
N ALA A 192 7.41 -1.68 -6.15
CA ALA A 192 7.79 -2.94 -5.51
C ALA A 192 9.29 -3.23 -5.64
N LYS A 193 9.88 -3.00 -6.82
CA LYS A 193 11.34 -3.14 -7.04
C LYS A 193 12.16 -2.16 -6.21
N MET A 194 11.65 -0.94 -6.02
CA MET A 194 12.29 0.11 -5.23
C MET A 194 11.95 0.03 -3.73
N THR A 195 11.22 -1.01 -3.29
CA THR A 195 10.78 -1.19 -1.90
C THR A 195 9.96 0.00 -1.35
N ILE A 196 9.26 0.70 -2.24
CA ILE A 196 8.38 1.81 -1.88
C ILE A 196 7.01 1.23 -1.53
N PRO A 197 6.49 1.46 -0.32
CA PRO A 197 5.17 0.99 0.06
C PRO A 197 4.07 1.71 -0.73
N THR A 198 3.05 0.94 -1.10
CA THR A 198 1.98 1.41 -1.98
C THR A 198 0.62 1.23 -1.31
N VAL A 199 -0.19 2.28 -1.39
CA VAL A 199 -1.63 2.23 -1.10
C VAL A 199 -2.35 2.22 -2.45
N GLY A 200 -3.27 1.29 -2.68
CA GLY A 200 -3.98 1.21 -3.96
C GLY A 200 -5.48 1.01 -3.76
N VAL A 201 -6.26 1.89 -4.39
CA VAL A 201 -7.69 1.67 -4.60
C VAL A 201 -7.84 0.60 -5.68
N VAL A 202 -8.42 -0.54 -5.29
CA VAL A 202 -8.55 -1.72 -6.16
C VAL A 202 -10.02 -1.99 -6.45
N ASP A 203 -10.40 -1.89 -7.72
CA ASP A 203 -11.71 -2.34 -8.18
C ASP A 203 -11.67 -3.85 -8.51
N SER A 204 -12.83 -4.45 -8.71
CA SER A 204 -13.13 -5.84 -9.01
C SER A 204 -12.38 -6.39 -10.22
N ASN A 205 -12.01 -5.56 -11.20
CA ASN A 205 -11.20 -5.95 -12.36
C ASN A 205 -9.68 -5.76 -12.15
N SER A 206 -9.26 -5.13 -11.05
CA SER A 206 -7.86 -4.84 -10.75
C SER A 206 -7.10 -6.10 -10.28
N ASP A 207 -5.78 -6.11 -10.43
CA ASP A 207 -4.92 -7.11 -9.79
C ASP A 207 -4.28 -6.52 -8.53
N PRO A 208 -4.63 -7.00 -7.32
CA PRO A 208 -4.06 -6.49 -6.08
C PRO A 208 -2.61 -6.94 -5.84
N ALA A 209 -2.03 -7.75 -6.72
CA ALA A 209 -0.65 -8.20 -6.59
C ALA A 209 0.34 -7.02 -6.50
N TYR A 210 1.37 -7.16 -5.67
CA TYR A 210 2.46 -6.20 -5.44
C TYR A 210 2.06 -4.87 -4.76
N LEU A 211 0.79 -4.66 -4.44
CA LEU A 211 0.36 -3.55 -3.59
C LEU A 211 0.53 -3.87 -2.11
N THR A 212 0.84 -2.87 -1.28
CA THR A 212 1.09 -3.06 0.16
C THR A 212 -0.19 -2.94 0.99
N TYR A 213 -0.95 -1.85 0.77
CA TYR A 213 -2.22 -1.59 1.43
C TYR A 213 -3.31 -1.49 0.37
N LEU A 214 -4.19 -2.48 0.37
CA LEU A 214 -5.31 -2.59 -0.56
C LEU A 214 -6.53 -1.87 0.01
N VAL A 215 -7.20 -1.05 -0.79
CA VAL A 215 -8.49 -0.43 -0.46
C VAL A 215 -9.51 -0.86 -1.52
N PRO A 216 -10.34 -1.89 -1.25
CA PRO A 216 -11.34 -2.32 -2.21
C PRO A 216 -12.49 -1.31 -2.28
N ALA A 217 -12.63 -0.66 -3.42
CA ALA A 217 -13.66 0.34 -3.65
C ALA A 217 -13.82 0.63 -5.15
N ASN A 218 -14.94 1.25 -5.50
CA ASN A 218 -15.21 1.83 -6.81
C ASN A 218 -14.22 2.95 -7.15
N ASP A 219 -13.46 2.84 -8.23
CA ASP A 219 -12.52 3.86 -8.74
C ASP A 219 -13.05 4.62 -9.98
N ASP A 220 -14.25 4.31 -10.45
CA ASP A 220 -14.89 4.96 -11.61
C ASP A 220 -15.78 6.14 -11.21
N SER A 221 -16.61 5.97 -10.17
CA SER A 221 -17.64 6.96 -9.83
C SER A 221 -17.00 8.21 -9.22
N PRO A 222 -17.30 9.43 -9.73
CA PRO A 222 -16.76 10.67 -9.17
C PRO A 222 -17.05 10.84 -7.67
N GLN A 223 -18.23 10.43 -7.21
CA GLN A 223 -18.62 10.47 -5.79
C GLN A 223 -17.73 9.57 -4.91
N SER A 224 -17.35 8.40 -5.43
CA SER A 224 -16.49 7.46 -4.72
C SER A 224 -15.06 8.01 -4.63
N VAL A 225 -14.54 8.52 -5.75
CA VAL A 225 -13.19 9.08 -5.79
C VAL A 225 -13.08 10.35 -4.95
N GLU A 226 -14.08 11.24 -4.98
CA GLU A 226 -14.12 12.43 -4.12
C GLU A 226 -14.19 12.05 -2.64
N TYR A 227 -14.97 11.03 -2.28
CA TYR A 227 -15.00 10.49 -0.92
C TYR A 227 -13.61 10.02 -0.49
N LEU A 228 -12.96 9.18 -1.30
CA LEU A 228 -11.61 8.66 -0.99
C LEU A 228 -10.59 9.78 -0.88
N LEU A 229 -10.59 10.73 -1.82
CA LEU A 229 -9.69 11.89 -1.82
C LEU A 229 -9.86 12.76 -0.59
N ARG A 230 -11.10 12.96 -0.11
CA ARG A 230 -11.36 13.73 1.11
C ARG A 230 -10.65 13.12 2.32
N TYR A 231 -10.73 11.81 2.53
CA TYR A 231 -10.10 11.16 3.69
C TYR A 231 -8.59 11.03 3.54
N VAL A 232 -8.10 10.75 2.33
CA VAL A 232 -6.66 10.74 2.06
C VAL A 232 -6.07 12.13 2.28
N GLY A 233 -6.73 13.17 1.76
CA GLY A 233 -6.34 14.56 1.96
C GLY A 233 -6.35 14.97 3.44
N PHE A 234 -7.41 14.60 4.18
CA PHE A 234 -7.47 14.79 5.63
C PHE A 234 -6.28 14.16 6.35
N SER A 235 -5.94 12.91 6.01
CA SER A 235 -4.83 12.18 6.63
C SER A 235 -3.46 12.82 6.35
N CYS A 236 -3.30 13.43 5.16
CA CYS A 236 -2.09 14.17 4.78
C CYS A 236 -2.02 15.57 5.41
N PHE A 237 -3.15 16.27 5.55
CA PHE A 237 -3.21 17.68 5.97
C PHE A 237 -3.26 17.86 7.48
N ASP A 238 -4.09 17.09 8.19
CA ASP A 238 -4.35 17.26 9.63
C ASP A 238 -3.09 16.92 10.48
N THR A 239 -2.22 16.08 9.93
CA THR A 239 -0.90 15.78 10.52
C THR A 239 0.12 16.91 10.38
N PHE A 240 -0.09 17.85 9.46
CA PHE A 240 0.83 18.97 9.23
C PHE A 240 0.63 20.12 10.23
N PHE A 241 -0.59 20.32 10.72
CA PHE A 241 -0.95 21.44 11.62
C PHE A 241 -0.78 21.15 13.12
N HIS A 242 -0.61 19.89 13.52
CA HIS A 242 -0.24 19.53 14.90
C HIS A 242 1.27 19.63 15.19
N ARG A 243 2.02 20.39 14.38
CA ARG A 243 3.42 20.78 14.64
C ARG A 243 3.53 22.14 15.33
#